data_AF-S0IV62-F1
#
_entry.id   AF-S0IV62-F1
#
_cell.length_a   1.000
_cell.length_b   1.000
_cell.length_c   1.000
_cell.angle_alpha   90.00
_cell.angle_beta   90.00
_cell.angle_gamma   90.00
#
_symmetry.space_group_name_H-M   'P 1'
#
loop_
_entity.id
_entity.type
_entity.pdbx_description
1 polymer ?
#
loop_
_entity_poly.entity_id
_entity_poly.type
_entity_poly.pdbx_seq_one_letter_code
_entity_poly.pdbx_strand_id
1 'polypeptide(L)'
;MMSPSDEKRIIAMVDSFTKTVARNFSRNLKRAKANVEKHYSDEPVDYFLETLSHDDRYPSDYFVLYADELSCVVYSEILYKALRSLPNKQRKVLLFDFWGALPDGEIAKRMEVTTRTVYNLRQRAFKAIRTFYEQGSSKP
;
A
#
# COMPACT_ATOMS: atom_id res chain seq x y z
N MET A 1 -3.24 27.85 72.55
CA MET A 1 -3.71 28.26 71.21
C MET A 1 -2.57 29.00 70.53
N MET A 2 -2.28 28.73 69.26
CA MET A 2 -1.28 29.51 68.51
C MET A 2 -1.76 30.96 68.36
N SER A 3 -0.83 31.92 68.36
CA SER A 3 -1.21 33.31 68.09
C SER A 3 -1.63 33.46 66.62
N PRO A 4 -2.59 34.33 66.29
CA PRO A 4 -2.98 34.59 64.90
C PRO A 4 -1.82 35.05 63.99
N SER A 5 -0.72 35.53 64.57
CA SER A 5 0.50 35.90 63.85
C SER A 5 1.33 34.67 63.45
N ASP A 6 1.45 33.70 64.36
CA ASP A 6 2.19 32.46 64.13
C ASP A 6 1.51 31.58 63.06
N GLU A 7 0.17 31.54 63.08
CA GLU A 7 -0.61 30.81 62.08
C GLU A 7 -0.41 31.38 60.67
N LYS A 8 -0.48 32.71 60.53
CA LYS A 8 -0.20 33.39 59.26
C LYS A 8 1.23 33.13 58.76
N ARG A 9 2.20 33.11 59.67
CA ARG A 9 3.60 32.81 59.33
C ARG A 9 3.75 31.39 58.81
N ILE A 10 3.11 30.41 59.46
CA ILE A 10 3.15 29.00 59.05
C ILE A 10 2.49 28.83 57.68
N ILE A 11 1.34 29.45 57.45
CA ILE A 11 0.66 29.43 56.14
C ILE A 11 1.56 30.00 55.05
N ALA A 12 2.20 31.14 55.28
CA ALA A 12 3.11 31.75 54.32
C ALA A 12 4.33 30.87 54.02
N MET A 13 4.87 30.16 55.02
CA MET A 13 5.98 29.23 54.84
C MET A 13 5.57 28.02 53.98
N VAL A 14 4.41 27.43 54.26
CA VAL A 14 3.89 26.28 53.49
C VAL A 14 3.55 26.70 52.05
N ASP A 15 2.93 27.87 51.86
CA ASP A 15 2.62 28.43 50.55
C ASP A 15 3.91 28.70 49.73
N SER A 16 4.93 29.29 50.36
CA SER A 16 6.23 29.51 49.71
C SER A 16 6.91 28.20 49.31
N PHE A 17 6.88 27.20 50.19
CA PHE A 17 7.43 25.88 49.94
C PHE A 17 6.72 25.19 48.76
N THR A 18 5.39 25.09 48.82
CA THR A 18 4.57 24.44 47.78
C THR A 18 4.73 25.12 46.41
N LYS A 19 4.71 26.45 46.36
CA LYS A 19 5.00 27.22 45.13
C LYS A 19 6.38 26.91 44.56
N THR A 20 7.38 26.76 45.43
CA THR A 20 8.76 26.46 45.01
C THR A 20 8.87 25.04 44.46
N VAL A 21 8.27 24.06 45.13
CA VAL A 21 8.23 22.67 44.66
C VAL A 21 7.52 22.57 43.30
N ALA A 22 6.33 23.18 43.17
CA ALA A 22 5.57 23.17 41.92
C ALA A 22 6.34 23.82 40.76
N ARG A 23 7.00 24.96 41.01
CA ARG A 23 7.83 25.65 40.02
C ARG A 23 9.01 24.81 39.58
N ASN A 24 9.70 24.17 40.53
CA ASN A 24 10.85 23.30 40.23
C ASN A 24 10.43 22.05 39.47
N PHE A 25 9.30 21.45 39.83
CA PHE A 25 8.73 20.32 39.09
C PHE A 25 8.42 20.67 37.64
N SER A 26 7.74 21.81 37.41
CA SER A 26 7.46 22.31 36.05
C SER A 26 8.74 22.55 35.25
N ARG A 27 9.77 23.15 35.86
CA ARG A 27 11.08 23.36 35.23
C ARG A 27 11.77 22.03 34.88
N ASN A 28 11.70 21.05 35.77
CA ASN A 28 12.27 19.73 35.54
C ASN A 28 11.57 19.01 34.39
N LEU A 29 10.24 19.08 34.30
CA LEU A 29 9.48 18.54 33.17
C LEU A 29 9.90 19.20 31.84
N LYS A 30 10.03 20.54 31.83
CA LYS A 30 10.49 21.25 30.63
C LYS A 30 11.90 20.85 30.20
N ARG A 31 12.83 20.70 31.15
CA ARG A 31 14.20 20.23 30.87
C ARG A 31 14.21 18.78 30.38
N ALA A 32 13.41 17.91 30.98
CA ALA A 32 13.29 16.52 30.57
C ALA A 32 12.77 16.43 29.13
N LYS A 33 11.70 17.17 28.79
CA LYS A 33 11.18 17.25 27.42
C LYS A 33 12.23 17.76 26.43
N ALA A 34 12.90 18.87 26.75
CA ALA A 34 13.93 19.44 25.88
C ALA A 34 15.14 18.51 25.71
N ASN A 35 15.50 17.72 26.73
CA ASN A 35 16.54 16.71 26.63
C ASN A 35 16.09 15.53 25.77
N VAL A 36 14.84 15.08 25.91
CA VAL A 36 14.25 14.07 25.02
C VAL A 36 14.30 14.57 23.59
N GLU A 37 13.79 15.77 23.28
CA GLU A 37 13.81 16.34 21.92
C GLU A 37 15.24 16.50 21.34
N LYS A 38 16.26 16.78 22.18
CA LYS A 38 17.66 16.85 21.72
C LYS A 38 18.28 15.49 21.40
N HIS A 39 17.79 14.44 22.05
CA HIS A 39 18.33 13.07 21.94
C HIS A 39 17.39 12.12 21.20
N TYR A 40 16.20 12.58 20.83
CA TYR A 40 15.31 11.90 19.90
C TYR A 40 15.91 12.09 18.51
N SER A 41 16.70 11.12 18.07
CA SER A 41 16.90 10.97 16.63
C SER A 41 15.56 10.51 16.06
N ASP A 42 15.08 11.18 15.00
CA ASP A 42 14.16 10.55 14.06
C ASP A 42 14.90 9.37 13.43
N GLU A 43 15.08 8.29 14.18
CA GLU A 43 15.39 7.00 13.58
C GLU A 43 14.22 6.74 12.62
N PRO A 44 14.47 6.55 11.31
CA PRO A 44 13.43 6.84 10.34
C PRO A 44 12.34 5.79 10.54
N VAL A 45 11.19 6.22 11.04
CA VAL A 45 9.99 5.39 11.10
C VAL A 45 9.71 4.83 9.70
N ASP A 46 10.05 5.60 8.67
CA ASP A 46 10.04 5.20 7.27
C ASP A 46 10.99 4.03 6.97
N TYR A 47 12.19 3.98 7.54
CA TYR A 47 13.12 2.84 7.38
C TYR A 47 12.57 1.58 8.04
N PHE A 48 11.97 1.70 9.23
CA PHE A 48 11.31 0.57 9.87
C PHE A 48 10.07 0.13 9.10
N LEU A 49 9.28 1.06 8.57
CA LEU A 49 8.10 0.73 7.76
C LEU A 49 8.52 0.07 6.44
N GLU A 50 9.56 0.55 5.78
CA GLU A 50 10.09 -0.05 4.55
C GLU A 50 10.73 -1.42 4.80
N THR A 51 11.47 -1.58 5.89
CA THR A 51 12.21 -2.83 6.19
C THR A 51 11.33 -3.90 6.84
N LEU A 52 10.33 -3.50 7.64
CA LEU A 52 9.46 -4.41 8.40
C LEU A 52 8.05 -4.53 7.84
N SER A 53 7.66 -3.74 6.83
CA SER A 53 6.43 -4.03 6.09
C SER A 53 6.62 -5.33 5.32
N HIS A 54 5.95 -6.38 5.79
CA HIS A 54 5.75 -7.57 4.99
C HIS A 54 4.47 -7.37 4.20
N ASP A 55 4.60 -7.38 2.88
CA ASP A 55 3.45 -7.39 1.97
C ASP A 55 2.81 -8.79 2.12
N ASP A 56 1.74 -8.88 2.91
CA ASP A 56 1.03 -10.13 3.20
C ASP A 56 0.28 -10.61 1.95
N ARG A 57 1.03 -11.20 1.01
CA ARG A 57 0.52 -11.68 -0.28
C ARG A 57 0.18 -13.15 -0.16
N TYR A 58 -1.10 -13.45 -0.04
CA TYR A 58 -1.60 -14.82 -0.11
C TYR A 58 -1.77 -15.27 -1.57
N PRO A 59 -1.66 -16.59 -1.84
CA PRO A 59 -2.02 -17.16 -3.13
C PRO A 59 -3.47 -16.89 -3.58
N SER A 60 -4.34 -16.44 -2.66
CA SER A 60 -5.70 -15.97 -2.97
C SER A 60 -5.76 -14.59 -3.62
N ASP A 61 -4.69 -13.81 -3.52
CA ASP A 61 -4.73 -12.38 -3.86
C ASP A 61 -4.53 -12.13 -5.35
N TYR A 62 -4.20 -13.18 -6.09
CA TYR A 62 -3.97 -13.11 -7.52
C TYR A 62 -4.43 -14.38 -8.23
N PHE A 63 -4.72 -14.21 -9.51
CA PHE A 63 -5.05 -15.27 -10.44
C PHE A 63 -3.91 -15.47 -11.43
N VAL A 64 -3.68 -16.70 -11.89
CA VAL A 64 -2.64 -16.99 -12.86
C VAL A 64 -3.24 -17.56 -14.15
N LEU A 65 -2.88 -16.97 -15.28
CA LEU A 65 -3.13 -17.50 -16.61
C LEU A 65 -1.81 -17.97 -17.23
N TYR A 66 -1.90 -18.95 -18.12
CA TYR A 66 -0.73 -19.49 -18.80
C TYR A 66 -0.83 -19.31 -20.32
N ALA A 67 0.24 -18.81 -20.92
CA ALA A 67 0.46 -18.80 -22.36
C ALA A 67 1.71 -19.63 -22.68
N ASP A 68 1.49 -20.92 -22.92
CA ASP A 68 2.56 -21.92 -22.96
C ASP A 68 3.31 -21.95 -21.61
N GLU A 69 4.60 -21.66 -21.61
CA GLU A 69 5.47 -21.60 -20.42
C GLU A 69 5.40 -20.25 -19.69
N LEU A 70 4.72 -19.24 -20.26
CA LEU A 70 4.61 -17.91 -19.66
C LEU A 70 3.48 -17.86 -18.63
N SER A 71 3.83 -17.68 -17.35
CA SER A 71 2.89 -17.42 -16.26
C SER A 71 2.52 -15.94 -16.18
N CYS A 72 1.23 -15.64 -16.24
CA CYS A 72 0.67 -14.29 -16.27
C CYS A 72 -0.19 -14.03 -15.04
N VAL A 73 0.33 -13.23 -14.10
CA VAL A 73 -0.36 -12.88 -12.85
C VAL A 73 -1.36 -11.75 -13.08
N VAL A 74 -2.59 -11.93 -12.63
CA VAL A 74 -3.71 -10.98 -12.74
C VAL A 74 -4.34 -10.78 -11.36
N TYR A 75 -4.34 -9.54 -10.85
CA TYR A 75 -4.94 -9.24 -9.54
C TYR A 75 -6.46 -8.98 -9.61
N SER A 76 -6.94 -8.40 -10.71
CA SER A 76 -8.36 -8.11 -10.87
C SER A 76 -9.13 -9.38 -11.24
N GLU A 77 -10.06 -9.79 -10.37
CA GLU A 77 -10.95 -10.93 -10.62
C GLU A 77 -11.79 -10.74 -11.90
N ILE A 78 -12.30 -9.52 -12.13
CA ILE A 78 -13.11 -9.20 -13.31
C ILE A 78 -12.26 -9.35 -14.58
N LEU A 79 -11.04 -8.81 -14.58
CA LEU A 79 -10.12 -8.95 -15.70
C LEU A 79 -9.75 -10.41 -15.95
N TYR A 80 -9.49 -11.16 -14.88
CA TYR A 80 -9.19 -12.59 -14.98
C TYR A 80 -10.34 -13.35 -15.64
N LYS A 81 -11.59 -13.12 -15.20
CA LYS A 81 -12.78 -13.72 -15.82
C LYS A 81 -12.95 -13.29 -17.28
N ALA A 82 -12.73 -12.01 -17.60
CA ALA A 82 -12.79 -11.50 -18.97
C ALA A 82 -11.77 -12.20 -19.87
N LEU A 83 -10.49 -12.25 -19.46
CA LEU A 83 -9.43 -12.95 -20.18
C LEU A 83 -9.75 -14.44 -20.34
N ARG A 84 -10.28 -15.09 -19.30
CA ARG A 84 -10.66 -16.52 -19.31
C ARG A 84 -11.84 -16.83 -20.24
N SER A 85 -12.67 -15.85 -20.57
CA SER A 85 -13.77 -16.00 -21.55
C SER A 85 -13.31 -15.91 -23.01
N LEU A 86 -12.13 -15.35 -23.27
CA LEU A 86 -11.62 -15.20 -24.64
C LEU A 86 -11.22 -16.55 -25.26
N PRO A 87 -11.36 -16.72 -26.60
CA PRO A 87 -10.75 -17.82 -27.33
C PRO A 87 -9.23 -17.88 -27.11
N ASN A 88 -8.66 -19.10 -27.07
CA ASN A 88 -7.25 -19.33 -26.72
C ASN A 88 -6.28 -18.45 -27.55
N LYS A 89 -6.46 -18.36 -28.87
CA LYS A 89 -5.59 -17.52 -29.72
C LYS A 89 -5.68 -16.03 -29.38
N GLN A 90 -6.87 -15.53 -29.08
CA GLN A 90 -7.07 -14.12 -28.70
C GLN A 90 -6.44 -13.82 -27.33
N ARG A 91 -6.63 -14.74 -26.37
CA ARG A 91 -6.02 -14.63 -25.05
C ARG A 91 -4.50 -14.66 -25.13
N LYS A 92 -3.92 -15.65 -25.81
CA LYS A 92 -2.46 -15.81 -25.94
C LYS A 92 -1.78 -14.59 -26.54
N VAL A 93 -2.37 -13.98 -27.57
CA VAL A 93 -1.84 -12.73 -28.14
C VAL A 93 -1.72 -11.64 -27.07
N LEU A 94 -2.75 -11.45 -26.24
CA LEU A 94 -2.69 -10.45 -25.17
C LEU A 94 -1.68 -10.83 -24.08
N LEU A 95 -1.59 -12.11 -23.72
CA LEU A 95 -0.65 -12.56 -22.71
C LEU A 95 0.81 -12.39 -23.15
N PHE A 96 1.15 -12.73 -24.40
CA PHE A 96 2.48 -12.50 -24.94
C PHE A 96 2.84 -11.02 -25.10
N ASP A 97 1.86 -10.18 -25.42
CA ASP A 97 2.03 -8.75 -25.56
C ASP A 97 2.26 -8.08 -24.18
N PHE A 98 1.32 -8.23 -23.25
CA PHE A 98 1.36 -7.50 -21.98
C PHE A 98 2.28 -8.12 -20.92
N TRP A 99 2.31 -9.45 -20.79
CA TRP A 99 3.18 -10.13 -19.80
C TRP A 99 4.50 -10.57 -20.41
N GLY A 100 4.48 -11.00 -21.67
CA GLY A 100 5.70 -11.41 -22.37
C GLY A 100 6.52 -10.23 -22.90
N ALA A 101 5.92 -9.03 -23.01
CA ALA A 101 6.52 -7.85 -23.65
C ALA A 101 7.09 -8.15 -25.06
N LEU A 102 6.51 -9.13 -25.76
CA LEU A 102 7.02 -9.59 -27.05
C LEU A 102 6.57 -8.65 -28.18
N PRO A 103 7.45 -8.30 -29.13
CA PRO A 103 7.03 -7.54 -30.30
C PRO A 103 6.13 -8.38 -31.22
N ASP A 104 5.27 -7.73 -32.01
CA ASP A 104 4.31 -8.38 -32.90
C ASP A 104 4.94 -9.43 -33.83
N GLY A 105 6.19 -9.21 -34.27
CA GLY A 105 6.95 -10.15 -35.09
C GLY A 105 7.33 -11.45 -34.37
N GLU A 106 7.67 -11.37 -33.08
CA GLU A 106 7.96 -12.55 -32.26
C GLU A 106 6.69 -13.28 -31.85
N ILE A 107 5.62 -12.56 -31.52
CA ILE A 107 4.30 -13.14 -31.27
C ILE A 107 3.83 -13.91 -32.52
N ALA A 108 3.98 -13.29 -33.70
CA ALA A 108 3.63 -13.91 -34.99
C ALA A 108 4.39 -15.22 -35.21
N LYS A 109 5.71 -15.22 -35.00
CA LYS A 109 6.54 -16.43 -35.11
C LYS A 109 6.10 -17.50 -34.12
N ARG A 110 5.95 -17.14 -32.83
CA ARG A 110 5.62 -18.11 -31.77
C ARG A 110 4.22 -18.70 -31.91
N MET A 111 3.28 -17.93 -32.44
CA MET A 111 1.91 -18.40 -32.70
C MET A 111 1.71 -18.99 -34.10
N GLU A 112 2.76 -19.05 -34.91
CA GLU A 112 2.72 -19.53 -36.30
C GLU A 112 1.66 -18.81 -37.15
N VAL A 113 1.61 -17.48 -37.04
CA VAL A 113 0.67 -16.62 -37.78
C VAL A 113 1.38 -15.40 -38.36
N THR A 114 0.68 -14.64 -39.21
CA THR A 114 1.19 -13.36 -39.70
C THR A 114 1.05 -12.26 -38.64
N THR A 115 1.88 -11.22 -38.72
CA THR A 115 1.76 -10.01 -37.88
C THR A 115 0.39 -9.34 -38.02
N ARG A 116 -0.20 -9.36 -39.23
CA ARG A 116 -1.58 -8.89 -39.44
C ARG A 116 -2.61 -9.71 -38.67
N THR A 117 -2.42 -11.02 -38.58
CA THR A 117 -3.28 -11.90 -37.77
C THR A 117 -3.13 -11.58 -36.28
N VAL A 118 -1.91 -11.31 -35.79
CA VAL A 118 -1.69 -10.86 -34.40
C VAL A 118 -2.49 -9.59 -34.10
N TYR A 119 -2.35 -8.57 -34.95
CA TYR A 119 -3.13 -7.33 -34.82
C TYR A 119 -4.64 -7.60 -34.79
N ASN A 120 -5.17 -8.40 -35.71
CA ASN A 120 -6.59 -8.72 -35.76
C ASN A 120 -7.08 -9.49 -34.52
N LEU A 121 -6.28 -10.44 -34.03
CA LEU A 121 -6.58 -11.18 -32.80
C LEU A 121 -6.65 -10.24 -31.60
N ARG A 122 -5.68 -9.31 -31.46
CA ARG A 122 -5.63 -8.29 -30.42
C ARG A 122 -6.88 -7.40 -30.46
N GLN A 123 -7.24 -6.87 -31.63
CA GLN A 123 -8.43 -6.02 -31.78
C GLN A 123 -9.72 -6.75 -31.41
N ARG A 124 -9.86 -8.01 -31.82
CA ARG A 124 -11.04 -8.84 -31.46
C ARG A 124 -11.08 -9.13 -29.96
N ALA A 125 -9.93 -9.39 -29.36
CA ALA A 125 -9.81 -9.61 -27.92
C ALA A 125 -10.22 -8.36 -27.12
N PHE A 126 -9.73 -7.18 -27.51
CA PHE A 126 -10.12 -5.92 -26.86
C PHE A 126 -11.60 -5.62 -26.99
N LYS A 127 -12.19 -5.86 -28.16
CA LYS A 127 -13.64 -5.70 -28.35
C LYS A 127 -14.42 -6.64 -27.41
N ALA A 128 -14.01 -7.90 -27.32
CA ALA A 128 -14.67 -8.88 -26.46
C ALA A 128 -14.53 -8.54 -24.96
N ILE A 129 -13.35 -8.11 -24.52
CA ILE A 129 -13.15 -7.64 -23.13
C ILE A 129 -14.04 -6.42 -22.86
N ARG A 130 -14.08 -5.43 -23.76
CA ARG A 130 -14.94 -4.25 -23.58
C ARG A 130 -16.41 -4.66 -23.39
N THR A 131 -16.93 -5.50 -24.27
CA THR A 131 -18.30 -6.02 -24.16
C THR A 131 -18.53 -6.79 -22.86
N PHE A 132 -17.54 -7.56 -22.37
CA PHE A 132 -17.63 -8.26 -21.09
C PHE A 132 -17.82 -7.29 -19.92
N TYR A 133 -17.07 -6.19 -19.89
CA TYR A 133 -17.20 -5.15 -18.86
C TYR A 133 -18.55 -4.42 -18.94
N GLU A 134 -19.00 -4.09 -20.15
CA GLU A 134 -20.30 -3.45 -20.38
C GLU A 134 -21.47 -4.34 -19.88
N GLN A 135 -21.43 -5.64 -20.17
CA GLN A 135 -22.45 -6.60 -19.71
C GLN A 135 -22.41 -6.83 -18.19
N GLY A 136 -21.23 -6.85 -17.58
CA GLY A 136 -21.05 -6.99 -16.13
C GLY A 136 -21.58 -5.78 -15.34
N SER A 137 -21.48 -4.57 -15.92
CA SER A 137 -22.00 -3.33 -15.33
C SER A 137 -23.53 -3.21 -15.34
N SER A 138 -24.22 -4.08 -16.10
CA SER A 138 -25.68 -4.06 -16.28
C SER A 138 -26.43 -5.04 -15.38
N LYS A 139 -25.76 -5.71 -14.43
CA LYS A 139 -26.45 -6.51 -13.40
C LYS A 139 -26.60 -5.66 -12.12
N PRO A 140 -27.84 -5.43 -11.64
CA PRO A 140 -28.11 -4.73 -10.39
C PRO A 140 -27.67 -5.53 -9.17
#